data_AF-A0A8C9JP57-F1
#
_entry.id   AF-A0A8C9JP57-F1
#
_cell.length_a   1.000
_cell.length_b   1.000
_cell.length_c   1.000
_cell.angle_alpha   90.00
_cell.angle_beta   90.00
_cell.angle_gamma   90.00
#
_symmetry.space_group_name_H-M   'P 1'
#
loop_
_entity.id
_entity.type
_entity.pdbx_description
1 polymer ?
#
loop_
_entity_poly.entity_id
_entity_poly.type
_entity_poly.pdbx_seq_one_letter_code
_entity_poly.pdbx_strand_id
1 'polypeptide(L)'
;MMSLKLLLLVTLLLGASLQVAHTARGTNVGRECCLEYFKGAIPLRRLTGWYRTSGECSKDAIVFVTIHGKSICSDPKDTRVKKTVRYLQSIMNPVPQES
;
A
#
# COMPACT_ATOMS: atom_id res chain seq x y z
N MET A 1 46.86 17.12 11.86
CA MET A 1 46.03 18.05 11.08
C MET A 1 45.36 17.24 9.98
N MET A 2 44.04 17.08 10.04
CA MET A 2 43.30 16.27 9.07
C MET A 2 43.45 16.92 7.69
N SER A 3 44.07 16.24 6.73
CA SER A 3 44.27 16.79 5.39
C SER A 3 42.92 17.19 4.80
N LEU A 4 42.84 18.36 4.15
CA LEU A 4 41.63 18.85 3.48
C LEU A 4 41.05 17.79 2.53
N LYS A 5 41.93 16.99 1.92
CA LYS A 5 41.56 15.84 1.08
C LYS A 5 40.79 14.76 1.83
N LEU A 6 41.15 14.51 3.09
CA LEU A 6 40.44 13.53 3.92
C LEU A 6 39.07 14.05 4.36
N LEU A 7 38.96 15.34 4.65
CA LEU A 7 37.68 15.95 5.01
C LEU A 7 36.69 15.88 3.83
N LEU A 8 37.16 16.14 2.60
CA LEU A 8 36.38 16.02 1.37
C LEU A 8 35.94 14.57 1.06
N LEU A 9 36.81 13.60 1.34
CA LEU A 9 36.50 12.18 1.18
C LEU A 9 35.40 11.73 2.14
N VAL A 10 35.47 12.15 3.41
CA VAL A 10 34.48 11.81 4.44
C VAL A 10 33.11 12.42 4.12
N THR A 11 33.06 13.67 3.67
CA THR A 11 31.79 14.31 3.30
C THR A 11 31.16 13.67 2.06
N LEU A 12 31.95 13.25 1.08
CA LEU A 12 31.45 12.53 -0.10
C LEU A 12 30.90 11.14 0.26
N LEU A 13 31.59 10.41 1.15
CA LEU A 13 31.15 9.10 1.65
C LEU A 13 29.85 9.20 2.48
N LEU A 14 29.71 10.23 3.32
CA LEU A 14 28.46 10.49 4.06
C LEU A 14 27.30 10.94 3.14
N GLY A 15 27.59 11.72 2.09
CA GLY A 15 26.57 12.14 1.13
C GLY A 15 26.03 10.98 0.28
N ALA A 16 26.89 10.03 -0.08
CA ALA A 16 26.53 8.84 -0.86
C ALA A 16 25.67 7.84 -0.07
N SER A 17 25.89 7.71 1.25
CA SER A 17 25.10 6.81 2.10
C SER A 17 23.70 7.35 2.41
N LEU A 18 23.47 8.66 2.30
CA LEU A 18 22.15 9.27 2.52
C LEU A 18 21.15 9.05 1.37
N GLN A 19 21.59 8.54 0.21
CA GLN A 19 20.72 8.40 -0.97
C GLN A 19 19.90 7.11 -1.01
N VAL A 20 20.03 6.23 -0.02
CA VAL A 20 19.26 4.97 0.03
C VAL A 20 18.02 5.09 0.93
N ALA A 21 17.32 6.22 0.84
CA ALA A 21 15.91 6.27 1.18
C ALA A 21 15.15 6.20 -0.16
N HIS A 22 15.11 5.01 -0.76
CA HIS A 22 14.17 4.74 -1.83
C HIS A 22 12.77 4.92 -1.26
N THR A 23 12.20 6.11 -1.45
CA THR A 23 10.76 6.25 -1.47
C THR A 23 10.26 5.31 -2.55
N ALA A 24 9.54 4.25 -2.14
CA ALA A 24 8.87 3.35 -3.06
C ALA A 24 7.78 4.13 -3.81
N ARG A 25 8.18 4.85 -4.86
CA ARG A 25 7.25 5.37 -5.86
C ARG A 25 6.92 4.20 -6.77
N GLY A 26 5.82 3.53 -6.44
CA GLY A 26 5.32 2.38 -7.17
C GLY A 26 4.89 2.74 -8.59
N THR A 27 5.39 1.96 -9.54
CA THR A 27 4.62 1.44 -10.66
C THR A 27 4.95 -0.06 -10.79
N ASN A 28 4.73 -0.82 -9.71
CA ASN A 28 4.70 -2.26 -9.84
C ASN A 28 3.45 -2.61 -10.65
N VAL A 29 3.63 -2.85 -11.95
CA VAL A 29 2.68 -3.60 -12.79
C VAL A 29 2.81 -5.10 -12.47
N GLY A 30 2.99 -5.41 -11.18
CA GLY A 30 2.94 -6.73 -10.59
C GLY A 30 1.73 -6.75 -9.67
N ARG A 31 0.93 -7.81 -9.75
CA ARG A 31 -0.30 -7.98 -8.95
C ARG A 31 -0.01 -7.64 -7.47
N GLU A 32 -0.67 -6.61 -6.93
CA GLU A 32 -0.46 -6.13 -5.56
C GLU A 32 -0.96 -7.20 -4.57
N CYS A 33 -0.04 -7.87 -3.86
CA CYS A 33 -0.35 -8.80 -2.79
C CYS A 33 -0.20 -8.15 -1.41
N CYS A 34 -1.08 -8.50 -0.49
CA CYS A 34 -1.04 -8.03 0.89
C CYS A 34 -0.16 -8.94 1.76
N LEU A 35 0.86 -8.37 2.41
CA LEU A 35 1.68 -9.09 3.39
C LEU A 35 1.00 -9.12 4.77
N GLU A 36 0.42 -7.99 5.18
CA GLU A 36 -0.26 -7.82 6.45
C GLU A 36 -1.62 -7.14 6.29
N TYR A 37 -2.51 -7.38 7.24
CA TYR A 37 -3.77 -6.66 7.33
C TYR A 37 -3.59 -5.39 8.14
N PHE A 38 -4.27 -4.34 7.72
CA PHE A 38 -4.36 -3.09 8.44
C PHE A 38 -5.06 -3.32 9.79
N LYS A 39 -4.39 -2.97 10.88
CA LYS A 39 -4.90 -3.16 12.25
C LYS A 39 -5.75 -1.98 12.75
N GLY A 40 -5.78 -0.88 12.01
CA GLY A 40 -6.53 0.32 12.38
C GLY A 40 -8.00 0.27 11.98
N ALA A 41 -8.74 1.31 12.36
CA ALA A 41 -10.14 1.47 11.95
C ALA A 41 -10.24 1.85 10.47
N ILE A 42 -11.08 1.13 9.72
CA ILE A 42 -11.33 1.41 8.29
C ILE A 42 -12.14 2.72 8.17
N PRO A 43 -11.62 3.75 7.50
CA PRO A 43 -12.28 5.05 7.40
C PRO A 43 -13.37 5.04 6.32
N LEU A 44 -14.52 4.45 6.61
CA LEU A 44 -15.67 4.26 5.69
C LEU A 44 -15.98 5.46 4.79
N ARG A 45 -16.02 6.68 5.34
CA ARG A 45 -16.34 7.91 4.60
C ARG A 45 -15.29 8.32 3.56
N ARG A 46 -14.09 7.75 3.62
CA ARG A 46 -12.98 8.05 2.73
C ARG A 46 -12.75 6.95 1.70
N LEU A 47 -13.58 5.92 1.64
CA LEU A 47 -13.44 4.83 0.68
C LEU A 47 -14.11 5.20 -0.65
N THR A 48 -13.43 4.89 -1.74
CA THR A 48 -13.90 5.09 -3.13
C THR A 48 -14.11 3.78 -3.87
N GLY A 49 -13.63 2.67 -3.31
CA GLY A 49 -13.64 1.39 -4.01
C GLY A 49 -13.09 0.26 -3.16
N TRP A 50 -13.22 -0.95 -3.69
CA TRP A 50 -12.56 -2.12 -3.17
C TRP A 50 -12.31 -3.13 -4.29
N TYR A 51 -11.33 -4.00 -4.09
CA TYR A 51 -11.08 -5.15 -4.94
C TYR A 51 -10.53 -6.32 -4.09
N ARG A 52 -10.58 -7.54 -4.62
CA ARG A 52 -9.95 -8.71 -4.00
C ARG A 52 -8.57 -8.94 -4.64
N THR A 53 -7.58 -9.30 -3.84
CA THR A 53 -6.27 -9.71 -4.37
C THR A 53 -6.39 -10.97 -5.24
N SER A 54 -5.44 -11.17 -6.17
CA SER A 54 -5.35 -12.39 -6.97
C SER A 54 -5.27 -13.64 -6.08
N GLY A 55 -5.84 -14.76 -6.55
CA GLY A 55 -5.69 -16.07 -5.90
C GLY A 55 -4.26 -16.63 -5.94
N GLU A 56 -3.37 -16.03 -6.72
CA GLU A 56 -1.93 -16.33 -6.70
C GLU A 56 -1.23 -15.77 -5.47
N CYS A 57 -1.84 -14.79 -4.78
CA CYS A 57 -1.29 -14.28 -3.53
C CYS A 57 -1.40 -15.35 -2.45
N SER A 58 -0.33 -15.53 -1.66
CA SER A 58 -0.32 -16.45 -0.52
C SER A 58 -1.35 -16.08 0.57
N LYS A 59 -1.81 -14.82 0.55
CA LYS A 59 -2.75 -14.27 1.52
C LYS A 59 -3.91 -13.59 0.81
N ASP A 60 -5.08 -14.17 1.01
CA ASP A 60 -6.34 -13.59 0.55
C ASP A 60 -6.60 -12.25 1.26
N ALA A 61 -6.89 -11.20 0.49
CA ALA A 61 -7.23 -9.90 1.06
C ALA A 61 -8.33 -9.19 0.26
N ILE A 62 -9.11 -8.39 0.99
CA ILE A 62 -9.90 -7.31 0.41
C ILE A 62 -9.09 -6.04 0.56
N VAL A 63 -8.84 -5.35 -0.54
CA VAL A 63 -8.16 -4.05 -0.55
C VAL A 63 -9.19 -2.95 -0.70
N PHE A 64 -9.30 -2.08 0.31
CA PHE A 64 -10.07 -0.85 0.18
C PHE A 64 -9.21 0.26 -0.41
N VAL A 65 -9.76 1.00 -1.36
CA VAL A 65 -9.11 2.17 -1.96
C VAL A 65 -9.74 3.42 -1.36
N THR A 66 -8.88 4.34 -0.90
CA THR A 66 -9.33 5.62 -0.35
C THR A 66 -9.41 6.71 -1.42
N ILE A 67 -10.09 7.82 -1.12
CA ILE A 67 -10.14 9.04 -1.94
C ILE A 67 -8.74 9.59 -2.31
N HIS A 68 -7.71 9.28 -1.54
CA HIS A 68 -6.33 9.67 -1.81
C HIS A 68 -5.51 8.56 -2.51
N GLY A 69 -6.18 7.55 -3.07
CA GLY A 69 -5.54 6.43 -3.77
C GLY A 69 -4.76 5.47 -2.87
N LYS A 70 -4.88 5.57 -1.54
CA LYS A 70 -4.22 4.62 -0.62
C LYS A 70 -4.97 3.29 -0.58
N SER A 71 -4.23 2.20 -0.72
CA SER A 71 -4.69 0.81 -0.52
C SER A 71 -4.67 0.43 0.97
N ILE A 72 -5.73 -0.21 1.44
CA ILE A 72 -5.86 -0.75 2.80
C ILE A 72 -6.15 -2.25 2.70
N CYS A 73 -5.12 -3.07 2.94
CA CYS A 73 -5.23 -4.52 3.05
C CYS A 73 -6.08 -4.93 4.25
N SER A 74 -7.12 -5.72 4.02
CA SER A 74 -8.09 -6.10 5.05
C SER A 74 -8.41 -7.60 5.01
N ASP A 75 -8.64 -8.20 6.17
CA ASP A 75 -8.98 -9.61 6.31
C ASP A 75 -10.38 -9.90 5.73
N PRO A 76 -10.53 -10.74 4.69
CA PRO A 76 -11.83 -11.11 4.15
C PRO A 76 -12.75 -11.81 5.17
N LYS A 77 -12.19 -12.38 6.24
CA LYS A 77 -12.94 -13.07 7.29
C LYS A 77 -13.56 -12.10 8.30
N ASP A 78 -13.07 -10.88 8.41
CA ASP A 78 -13.60 -9.86 9.34
C ASP A 78 -15.01 -9.43 8.93
N THR A 79 -15.95 -9.53 9.88
CA THR A 79 -17.34 -9.12 9.70
C THR A 79 -17.48 -7.63 9.36
N ARG A 80 -16.61 -6.76 9.88
CA ARG A 80 -16.59 -5.32 9.55
C ARG A 80 -16.20 -5.11 8.09
N VAL A 81 -15.21 -5.84 7.60
CA VAL A 81 -14.78 -5.82 6.19
C VAL A 81 -15.93 -6.24 5.28
N LYS A 82 -16.61 -7.34 5.60
CA LYS A 82 -17.79 -7.81 4.85
C LYS A 82 -18.92 -6.77 4.82
N LYS A 83 -19.19 -6.10 5.95
CA LYS A 83 -20.19 -5.02 6.03
C LYS A 83 -19.79 -3.83 5.16
N THR A 84 -18.52 -3.43 5.20
CA THR A 84 -17.98 -2.35 4.35
C THR A 84 -18.10 -2.67 2.87
N VAL A 85 -17.76 -3.91 2.46
CA VAL A 85 -17.92 -4.36 1.07
C VAL A 85 -19.39 -4.25 0.62
N ARG A 86 -20.33 -4.74 1.43
CA ARG A 86 -21.77 -4.63 1.12
C ARG A 86 -22.25 -3.19 1.01
N TYR A 87 -21.81 -2.33 1.93
CA TYR A 87 -22.10 -0.90 1.88
C TYR A 87 -21.59 -0.29 0.58
N LEU A 88 -20.32 -0.54 0.24
CA LEU A 88 -19.70 -0.08 -0.99
C LEU A 88 -20.41 -0.62 -2.25
N GLN A 89 -20.80 -1.90 -2.27
CA GLN A 89 -21.59 -2.48 -3.37
C GLN A 89 -22.97 -1.84 -3.52
N SER A 90 -23.59 -1.36 -2.44
CA SER A 90 -24.90 -0.71 -2.49
C SER A 90 -24.86 0.73 -3.02
N ILE A 91 -23.69 1.38 -2.96
CA ILE A 91 -23.52 2.78 -3.37
C ILE A 91 -22.71 2.94 -4.67
N MET A 92 -21.91 1.95 -5.04
CA MET A 92 -21.10 1.96 -6.26
C MET A 92 -21.74 1.06 -7.31
N ASN A 93 -21.89 1.57 -8.53
CA ASN A 93 -22.14 0.70 -9.68
C ASN A 93 -21.01 -0.35 -9.75
N PRO A 94 -21.32 -1.62 -10.06
CA PRO A 94 -20.31 -2.67 -10.04
C PRO A 94 -19.16 -2.33 -10.99
N VAL A 95 -17.97 -2.10 -10.42
CA VAL A 95 -16.72 -2.07 -11.18
C VAL A 95 -16.49 -3.53 -11.61
N PRO A 96 -16.38 -3.82 -12.92
CA PRO A 96 -16.07 -5.16 -13.39
C PRO A 96 -14.82 -5.65 -12.67
N GLN A 97 -14.95 -6.75 -11.93
CA GLN A 97 -13.82 -7.43 -11.33
C GLN A 97 -13.09 -8.11 -12.49
N GLU A 98 -12.01 -7.52 -12.97
CA GLU A 98 -11.14 -8.16 -13.96
C GLU A 98 -10.51 -9.39 -13.31
N SER A 99 -10.89 -10.55 -13.85
CA SER A 99 -10.39 -11.89 -13.57
C SER A 99 -8.97 -12.08 -14.08
#